data_AF-A0A2V9BQ25-F1
#
_entry.id   AF-A0A2V9BQ25-F1
#
_cell.length_a   1.000
_cell.length_b   1.000
_cell.length_c   1.000
_cell.angle_alpha   90.00
_cell.angle_beta   90.00
_cell.angle_gamma   90.00
#
_symmetry.space_group_name_H-M   'P 1'
#
loop_
_entity.id
_entity.type
_entity.pdbx_description
1 polymer ?
#
loop_
_entity_poly.entity_id
_entity_poly.type
_entity_poly.pdbx_seq_one_letter_code
_entity_poly.pdbx_strand_id
1 'polypeptide(L)' 'MKTQELKYVTRRRAAVLLGLSEQELNRISTESGFGHREVSGQDEETYFTYEELRQICMLAVNHVN' A
#
# COMPACT_ATOMS: atom_id res chain seq x y z
N MET A 1 11.35 -18.13 -12.82
CA MET A 1 10.42 -17.57 -11.82
C MET A 1 9.96 -16.20 -12.28
N LYS A 2 8.75 -16.04 -12.85
CA LYS A 2 8.20 -14.72 -13.21
C LYS A 2 6.66 -14.75 -13.22
N THR A 3 6.06 -14.94 -12.05
CA THR A 3 4.59 -14.81 -11.89
C THR A 3 4.20 -14.08 -10.60
N GLN A 4 5.17 -13.66 -9.78
CA GLN A 4 4.93 -12.97 -8.51
C GLN A 4 4.75 -11.45 -8.66
N GLU A 5 5.22 -10.84 -9.76
CA GLU A 5 5.14 -9.37 -9.95
C GLU A 5 3.71 -8.83 -10.13
N LEU A 6 2.72 -9.67 -10.46
CA LEU A 6 1.35 -9.19 -10.75
C LEU A 6 0.46 -9.04 -9.51
N LYS A 7 0.89 -9.52 -8.33
CA LYS A 7 0.05 -9.49 -7.11
C LYS A 7 0.31 -8.28 -6.21
N TYR A 8 1.34 -7.50 -6.50
CA TYR A 8 1.82 -6.44 -5.63
C TYR A 8 1.84 -5.09 -6.35
N VAL A 9 1.46 -4.05 -5.62
CA VAL A 9 1.34 -2.67 -6.08
C VAL A 9 2.27 -1.82 -5.22
N THR A 10 3.16 -1.07 -5.84
CA THR A 10 4.07 -0.17 -5.09
C THR A 10 3.29 0.93 -4.39
N ARG A 11 3.84 1.47 -3.30
CA ARG A 11 3.23 2.56 -2.52
C ARG A 11 2.80 3.75 -3.36
N ARG A 12 3.64 4.16 -4.32
CA ARG A 12 3.31 5.25 -5.24
C ARG A 12 2.09 4.94 -6.12
N ARG A 13 2.01 3.72 -6.67
CA ARG A 13 0.85 3.30 -7.49
C ARG A 13 -0.42 3.17 -6.65
N ALA A 14 -0.29 2.61 -5.45
CA ALA A 14 -1.37 2.51 -4.49
C ALA A 14 -1.94 3.88 -4.12
N ALA A 15 -1.09 4.86 -3.81
CA ALA A 15 -1.50 6.23 -3.51
C ALA A 15 -2.35 6.83 -4.66
N VAL A 16 -1.89 6.68 -5.90
CA VAL A 16 -2.63 7.14 -7.09
C VAL A 16 -3.96 6.40 -7.26
N LEU A 17 -3.99 5.08 -7.10
CA LEU A 17 -5.22 4.28 -7.25
C LEU A 17 -6.27 4.62 -6.19
N LEU A 18 -5.83 4.96 -4.99
CA LEU A 18 -6.68 5.27 -3.85
C LEU A 18 -7.07 6.75 -3.77
N GLY A 19 -6.43 7.61 -4.59
CA GLY A 19 -6.59 9.06 -4.49
C GLY A 19 -6.06 9.65 -3.18
N LEU A 20 -5.11 8.97 -2.54
CA LEU A 20 -4.51 9.36 -1.26
C LEU A 20 -3.11 9.91 -1.49
N SER A 21 -2.62 10.75 -0.56
CA SER A 21 -1.20 11.08 -0.54
C SER A 21 -0.36 9.87 -0.10
N GLU A 22 0.88 9.84 -0.57
CA GLU A 22 1.86 8.82 -0.15
C GLU A 22 2.09 8.82 1.37
N GLN A 23 1.94 9.97 2.04
CA GLN A 23 2.04 10.09 3.50
C GLN A 23 0.83 9.48 4.21
N GLU A 24 -0.39 9.78 3.75
CA GLU A 24 -1.61 9.20 4.32
C GLU A 24 -1.63 7.69 4.14
N LEU A 25 -1.24 7.21 2.97
CA LEU A 25 -1.12 5.78 2.71
C LEU A 25 -0.10 5.13 3.65
N ASN A 26 1.06 5.77 3.87
CA ASN A 26 2.07 5.27 4.79
C ASN A 26 1.57 5.25 6.24
N ARG A 27 0.82 6.28 6.66
CA ARG A 27 0.20 6.34 8.00
C ARG A 27 -0.78 5.20 8.20
N ILE A 28 -1.73 5.04 7.27
CA ILE A 28 -2.74 3.97 7.33
C ILE A 28 -2.06 2.60 7.32
N SER A 29 -1.12 2.39 6.39
CA SER A 29 -0.30 1.16 6.29
C SER A 29 0.39 0.81 7.61
N THR A 30 1.00 1.80 8.27
CA THR A 30 1.68 1.61 9.56
C THR A 30 0.71 1.32 10.69
N GLU A 31 -0.43 2.02 10.74
CA GLU A 31 -1.45 1.84 11.79
C GLU A 31 -2.21 0.51 11.63
N SER A 32 -2.44 0.04 10.41
CA SER A 32 -3.19 -1.18 10.11
C SER A 32 -2.32 -2.43 9.93
N GLY A 33 -1.00 -2.26 9.80
CA GLY A 33 -0.05 -3.33 9.50
C GLY A 33 -0.17 -3.88 8.07
N PHE A 34 -0.69 -3.08 7.13
CA PHE A 34 -0.84 -3.49 5.73
C PHE A 34 0.37 -3.08 4.90
N GLY A 35 0.76 -3.93 3.95
CA GLY A 35 1.89 -3.70 3.06
C GLY A 35 3.14 -4.44 3.51
N HIS A 36 3.86 -4.96 2.52
CA HIS A 36 5.14 -5.64 2.68
C HIS A 36 6.27 -4.69 2.33
N ARG A 37 7.13 -4.40 3.31
CA ARG A 37 8.30 -3.56 3.12
C ARG A 37 9.47 -4.43 2.68
N GLU A 38 9.94 -4.21 1.46
CA GLU A 38 11.15 -4.86 0.94
C GLU A 38 12.29 -3.85 0.93
N VAL A 39 13.42 -4.25 1.50
CA VAL A 39 14.66 -3.47 1.47
C VAL A 39 15.62 -4.17 0.51
N SER A 40 15.96 -3.50 -0.59
CA SER A 40 16.91 -3.96 -1.58
C SER A 40 18.13 -3.03 -1.58
N GLY A 41 19.13 -3.37 -0.78
CA GLY A 41 20.32 -2.54 -0.62
C GLY A 41 20.01 -1.22 0.09
N GLN A 42 20.07 -0.11 -0.63
CA GLN A 42 19.76 1.24 -0.10
C GLN A 42 18.32 1.68 -0.36
N ASP A 43 17.60 0.95 -1.22
CA ASP A 43 16.23 1.28 -1.58
C ASP A 43 15.25 0.51 -0.68
N GLU A 44 14.34 1.25 -0.06
CA GLU A 44 13.22 0.72 0.70
C GLU A 44 11.94 1.02 -0.07
N GLU A 45 11.18 -0.03 -0.40
CA GLU A 45 9.89 0.11 -1.08
C GLU A 45 8.82 -0.71 -0.36
N THR A 46 7.61 -0.17 -0.35
CA THR A 46 6.45 -0.84 0.23
C THR A 46 5.53 -1.32 -0.88
N TYR A 47 5.18 -2.60 -0.79
CA TYR A 47 4.34 -3.30 -1.74
C TYR A 47 3.03 -3.72 -1.09
N PHE A 48 1.93 -3.54 -1.80
CA PHE A 48 0.58 -3.83 -1.32
C PHE A 48 -0.10 -4.86 -2.22
N THR A 49 -0.75 -5.84 -1.64
CA THR A 49 -1.67 -6.71 -2.38
C THR A 49 -2.96 -5.98 -2.70
N TYR A 50 -3.70 -6.44 -3.72
CA TYR A 50 -5.02 -5.87 -4.02
C TYR A 50 -6.02 -6.02 -2.87
N GLU A 51 -5.89 -7.09 -2.06
CA GLU A 51 -6.73 -7.28 -0.88
C GLU A 51 -6.44 -6.24 0.20
N GLU A 52 -5.16 -5.97 0.48
CA GLU A 52 -4.75 -4.91 1.41
C GLU A 52 -5.18 -3.53 0.90
N LEU A 53 -5.02 -3.24 -0.39
CA LEU A 53 -5.52 -1.99 -0.97
C LEU A 53 -7.02 -1.82 -0.79
N ARG A 54 -7.80 -2.90 -0.98
CA ARG A 54 -9.25 -2.87 -0.74
C ARG A 54 -9.57 -2.60 0.73
N GLN A 55 -8.82 -3.18 1.67
CA GLN A 55 -9.00 -2.90 3.10
C GLN A 55 -8.65 -1.44 3.42
N ILE A 56 -7.55 -0.92 2.85
CA ILE A 56 -7.14 0.48 2.99
C ILE A 56 -8.22 1.42 2.43
N CYS A 57 -8.83 1.14 1.27
CA CYS A 57 -9.98 1.89 0.76
C CYS A 57 -11.09 1.98 1.81
N MET A 58 -11.48 0.84 2.37
CA MET A 58 -12.59 0.76 3.33
C MET A 58 -12.28 1.54 4.60
N LEU A 59 -11.04 1.45 5.10
CA LEU A 59 -10.60 2.19 6.29
C LEU A 59 -10.56 3.70 6.02
N ALA A 60 -10.05 4.13 4.87
CA ALA A 60 -9.98 5.53 4.49
C ALA A 60 -11.37 6.16 4.37
N VAL A 61 -12.34 5.45 3.79
CA VAL A 61 -13.74 5.91 3.71
C VAL A 61 -14.41 5.98 5.08
N ASN A 62 -14.15 4.99 5.95
CA ASN A 62 -14.72 4.97 7.31
C ASN A 62 -14.14 6.04 8.24
N HIS A 63 -12.98 6.63 7.92
CA HIS A 63 -12.38 7.69 8.72
C HIS A 63 -12.98 9.08 8.43
N VAL A 64 -13.93 9.20 7.50
CA VAL A 64 -14.61 10.46 7.11
C VAL A 64 -15.94 10.67 7.87
N ASN A 65 -16.13 10.06 9.04
CA ASN A 65 -17.30 10.30 9.90
C ASN A 65 -16.91 10.91 11.25
#